data_AF-A0A932NS01-F1
#
_entry.id   AF-A0A932NS01-F1
#
_cell.length_a   1.000
_cell.length_b   1.000
_cell.length_c   1.000
_cell.angle_alpha   90.00
_cell.angle_beta   90.00
_cell.angle_gamma   90.00
#
_symmetry.space_group_name_H-M   'P 1'
#
loop_
_entity.id
_entity.type
_entity.pdbx_description
1 polymer ?
#
loop_
_entity_poly.entity_id
_entity_poly.type
_entity_poly.pdbx_seq_one_letter_code
_entity_poly.pdbx_strand_id
1 'polypeptide(L)'
;MTHWTRLMAKLQEWFSKGGRQPPVEEAPKMLRCQDVVDLVLSYLEDTLDPGERQILEAHIADCPNCLRFLKTYRETVALGQQLREEAIPSDVRERLETFLRSRLPPSS
;
A
#
# COMPACT_ATOMS: atom_id res chain seq x y z
N MET A 1 -4.20 8.09 11.34
CA MET A 1 -4.04 6.64 11.57
C MET A 1 -3.81 5.98 10.22
N THR A 2 -2.62 5.43 10.00
CA THR A 2 -2.22 4.91 8.68
C THR A 2 -3.13 3.74 8.29
N HIS A 3 -3.67 3.78 7.07
CA HIS A 3 -4.50 2.73 6.45
C HIS A 3 -3.96 1.31 6.73
N TRP A 4 -2.63 1.17 6.78
CA TRP A 4 -1.89 -0.05 7.13
C TRP A 4 -2.18 -0.65 8.53
N THR A 5 -2.34 0.16 9.57
CA THR A 5 -2.63 -0.36 10.93
C THR A 5 -4.01 -1.00 11.00
N ARG A 6 -4.99 -0.39 10.33
CA ARG A 6 -6.33 -0.95 10.15
C ARG A 6 -6.30 -2.22 9.30
N LEU A 7 -5.46 -2.24 8.27
CA LEU A 7 -5.30 -3.40 7.40
C LEU A 7 -4.65 -4.58 8.12
N MET A 8 -3.59 -4.36 8.90
CA MET A 8 -2.98 -5.41 9.74
C MET A 8 -3.98 -5.97 10.75
N ALA A 9 -4.81 -5.12 11.37
CA ALA A 9 -5.86 -5.56 12.28
C ALA A 9 -6.92 -6.41 11.55
N LYS A 10 -7.39 -5.97 10.38
CA LYS A 10 -8.34 -6.69 9.52
C LYS A 10 -7.78 -8.04 9.06
N LEU A 11 -6.51 -8.08 8.66
CA LEU A 11 -5.82 -9.31 8.26
C LEU A 11 -5.67 -10.28 9.45
N GLN A 12 -5.27 -9.79 10.63
CA GLN A 12 -5.11 -10.64 11.82
C GLN A 12 -6.45 -11.24 12.30
N GLU A 13 -7.54 -10.48 12.17
CA GLU A 13 -8.89 -10.98 12.41
C GLU A 13 -9.31 -12.02 11.36
N TRP A 14 -8.95 -11.82 10.10
CA TRP A 14 -9.25 -12.75 8.99
C TRP A 14 -8.45 -14.06 9.08
N PHE A 15 -7.15 -14.00 9.42
CA PHE A 15 -6.31 -15.17 9.72
C PHE A 15 -6.95 -16.09 10.78
N SER A 16 -7.76 -15.51 11.68
CA SER A 16 -8.43 -16.25 12.75
C SER A 16 -9.77 -16.89 12.30
N LYS A 17 -10.30 -16.56 11.11
CA LYS A 17 -11.69 -16.86 10.70
C LYS A 17 -11.87 -17.55 9.33
N GLY A 18 -10.89 -17.66 8.44
CA GLY A 18 -11.08 -18.35 7.14
C GLY A 18 -9.81 -19.01 6.62
N GLY A 19 -9.80 -20.17 5.94
CA GLY A 19 -10.90 -20.97 5.41
C GLY A 19 -10.99 -20.98 3.88
N ARG A 20 -9.96 -21.53 3.22
CA ARG A 20 -9.88 -22.08 1.84
C ARG A 20 -10.66 -21.31 0.74
N GLN A 21 -9.93 -20.61 -0.14
CA GLN A 21 -10.48 -20.16 -1.44
C GLN A 21 -10.80 -21.34 -2.38
N PRO A 22 -11.87 -21.26 -3.21
CA PRO A 22 -12.15 -22.23 -4.26
C PRO A 22 -11.12 -22.14 -5.41
N PRO A 23 -10.92 -23.22 -6.19
CA PRO A 23 -9.92 -23.26 -7.25
C PRO A 23 -10.32 -22.32 -8.40
N VAL A 24 -9.38 -21.47 -8.80
CA VAL A 24 -9.46 -20.64 -10.01
C VAL A 24 -9.35 -21.58 -11.22
N GLU A 25 -10.38 -21.62 -12.06
CA GLU A 25 -10.54 -22.55 -13.20
C GLU A 25 -9.86 -22.08 -14.51
N GLU A 26 -8.85 -21.21 -14.42
CA GLU A 26 -8.04 -20.80 -15.57
C GLU A 26 -6.57 -21.12 -15.30
N ALA A 27 -5.92 -21.79 -16.27
CA ALA A 27 -4.51 -22.17 -16.18
C ALA A 27 -3.65 -20.97 -15.77
N PRO A 28 -2.73 -21.11 -14.78
CA PRO A 28 -2.01 -19.98 -14.25
C PRO A 28 -1.17 -19.36 -15.37
N LYS A 29 -1.58 -18.19 -15.84
CA LYS A 29 -0.71 -17.30 -16.60
C LYS A 29 0.52 -17.10 -15.73
N MET A 30 1.70 -17.51 -16.21
CA MET A 30 2.94 -17.29 -15.47
C MET A 30 3.08 -15.79 -15.24
N LEU A 31 2.82 -15.36 -14.00
CA LEU A 31 3.02 -13.98 -13.60
C LEU A 31 4.52 -13.70 -13.68
N ARG A 32 4.88 -12.65 -14.41
CA ARG A 32 6.27 -12.18 -14.45
C ARG A 32 6.55 -11.45 -13.15
N CYS A 33 7.81 -11.38 -12.76
CA CYS A 33 8.22 -10.60 -11.58
C CYS A 33 7.70 -9.15 -11.63
N GLN A 34 7.69 -8.53 -12.82
CA GLN A 34 7.18 -7.18 -13.01
C GLN A 34 5.69 -7.07 -12.66
N ASP A 35 4.87 -8.04 -13.10
CA ASP A 35 3.42 -8.00 -12.88
C ASP A 35 3.09 -8.04 -11.37
N VAL A 36 3.88 -8.80 -10.60
CA VAL A 36 3.76 -8.86 -9.12
C VAL A 36 4.18 -7.55 -8.46
N VAL A 37 5.27 -6.94 -8.94
CA VAL A 37 5.75 -5.66 -8.40
C VAL A 37 4.76 -4.54 -8.68
N ASP A 38 4.20 -4.46 -9.88
CA ASP A 38 3.22 -3.44 -10.26
C ASP A 38 1.92 -3.55 -9.44
N LEU A 39 1.47 -4.79 -9.19
CA LEU A 39 0.31 -5.07 -8.34
C LEU A 39 0.56 -4.60 -6.89
N VAL A 40 1.73 -4.92 -6.33
CA VAL A 40 2.08 -4.54 -4.96
C VAL A 40 2.30 -3.03 -4.84
N LEU A 41 2.88 -2.39 -5.86
CA LEU A 41 3.05 -0.93 -5.87
C LEU A 41 1.69 -0.23 -5.91
N SER A 42 0.81 -0.62 -6.83
CA SER A 42 -0.55 -0.06 -6.94
C SER A 42 -1.35 -0.24 -5.64
N TYR A 43 -1.16 -1.36 -4.97
CA TYR A 43 -1.77 -1.62 -3.66
C TYR A 43 -1.28 -0.64 -2.57
N LEU A 44 0.02 -0.33 -2.56
CA LEU A 44 0.61 0.59 -1.59
C LEU A 44 0.29 2.05 -1.88
N GLU A 45 0.09 2.41 -3.15
CA GLU A 45 -0.29 3.74 -3.61
C GLU A 45 -1.79 4.01 -3.52
N ASP A 46 -2.58 3.02 -3.08
CA ASP A 46 -4.04 3.12 -2.97
C ASP A 46 -4.75 3.32 -4.32
N THR A 47 -4.16 2.81 -5.40
CA THR A 47 -4.63 2.99 -6.79
C THR A 47 -5.31 1.76 -7.39
N LEU A 48 -5.27 0.61 -6.72
CA LEU A 48 -6.02 -0.57 -7.14
C LEU A 48 -7.52 -0.34 -7.07
N ASP A 49 -8.26 -0.97 -8.00
CA ASP A 49 -9.70 -1.00 -7.88
C ASP A 49 -10.13 -1.78 -6.62
N PRO A 50 -11.31 -1.48 -6.05
CA PRO A 50 -11.74 -2.09 -4.79
C PRO A 50 -11.84 -3.63 -4.84
N GLY A 51 -12.17 -4.22 -6.00
CA GLY A 51 -12.29 -5.66 -6.18
C GLY A 51 -10.92 -6.35 -6.21
N GLU A 52 -10.00 -5.83 -7.03
CA GLU A 52 -8.60 -6.30 -7.06
C GLU A 52 -7.94 -6.19 -5.69
N ARG A 53 -8.18 -5.09 -4.99
CA ARG A 53 -7.70 -4.89 -3.61
C ARG A 53 -8.21 -5.98 -2.68
N GLN A 54 -9.50 -6.28 -2.72
CA GLN A 54 -10.10 -7.29 -1.84
C GLN A 54 -9.53 -8.68 -2.11
N ILE A 55 -9.30 -9.04 -3.38
CA ILE A 55 -8.70 -10.31 -3.78
C ILE A 55 -7.26 -10.40 -3.28
N LEU A 56 -6.48 -9.34 -3.44
CA LEU A 56 -5.10 -9.29 -2.95
C LEU A 56 -5.03 -9.35 -1.42
N GLU A 57 -5.92 -8.65 -0.71
CA GLU A 57 -6.04 -8.72 0.74
C GLU A 57 -6.36 -10.15 1.22
N ALA A 58 -7.28 -10.84 0.55
CA ALA A 58 -7.58 -12.24 0.83
C ALA A 58 -6.35 -13.14 0.63
N HIS A 59 -5.63 -12.97 -0.48
CA HIS A 59 -4.42 -13.75 -0.76
C HIS A 59 -3.33 -13.50 0.29
N ILE A 60 -3.10 -12.25 0.70
CA ILE A 60 -2.13 -11.89 1.74
C ILE A 60 -2.54 -12.50 3.10
N ALA A 61 -3.84 -12.57 3.38
CA ALA A 61 -4.37 -13.22 4.58
C ALA A 61 -4.14 -14.74 4.57
N ASP A 62 -4.14 -15.38 3.40
CA ASP A 62 -3.96 -16.83 3.31
C ASP A 62 -2.49 -17.25 3.03
N CYS A 63 -1.61 -16.30 2.67
CA CYS A 63 -0.24 -16.57 2.25
C CYS A 63 0.81 -15.83 3.11
N PRO A 64 1.43 -16.48 4.12
CA PRO A 64 2.46 -15.88 4.97
C PRO A 64 3.68 -15.36 4.19
N ASN A 65 4.00 -15.97 3.05
CA ASN A 65 5.10 -15.52 2.19
C ASN A 65 4.81 -14.17 1.55
N CYS A 66 3.59 -13.97 1.04
CA CYS A 66 3.17 -12.69 0.46
C CYS A 66 3.05 -11.60 1.53
N LEU A 67 2.58 -11.95 2.73
CA LEU A 67 2.61 -11.03 3.87
C LEU A 67 4.04 -10.57 4.21
N ARG A 68 5.00 -11.51 4.26
CA ARG A 68 6.41 -11.20 4.52
C ARG A 68 7.03 -10.37 3.39
N PHE A 69 6.75 -10.71 2.13
CA PHE A 69 7.20 -9.94 0.97
C PHE A 69 6.72 -8.50 1.04
N LEU A 70 5.43 -8.28 1.30
CA LEU A 70 4.83 -6.96 1.41
C LEU A 70 5.47 -6.13 2.55
N LYS A 71 5.77 -6.76 3.69
CA LYS A 71 6.48 -6.10 4.80
C LYS A 71 7.86 -5.63 4.36
N THR A 72 8.67 -6.50 3.77
CA THR A 72 10.02 -6.17 3.29
C THR A 72 9.97 -5.09 2.21
N TYR A 73 9.07 -5.20 1.23
CA TYR A 73 8.95 -4.22 0.15
C TYR A 73 8.65 -2.81 0.68
N ARG A 74 7.72 -2.69 1.64
CA ARG A 74 7.41 -1.40 2.28
C ARG A 74 8.62 -0.79 3.00
N GLU A 75 9.40 -1.62 3.67
CA GLU A 75 10.61 -1.16 4.35
C GLU A 75 11.68 -0.70 3.35
N THR A 76 11.86 -1.43 2.24
CA THR A 76 12.73 -1.01 1.14
C THR A 76 12.30 0.35 0.57
N VAL A 77 11.00 0.57 0.35
CA VAL A 77 10.47 1.86 -0.12
C VAL A 77 10.76 2.97 0.90
N ALA A 78 10.52 2.73 2.19
CA ALA A 78 10.77 3.71 3.25
C ALA A 78 12.26 4.09 3.35
N LEU A 79 13.16 3.12 3.30
CA LEU A 79 14.61 3.35 3.27
C LEU A 79 15.02 4.12 1.99
N GLY A 80 14.45 3.78 0.84
CA GLY A 80 14.70 4.49 -0.41
C GLY A 80 14.23 5.95 -0.38
N GLN A 81 13.14 6.26 0.31
CA GLN A 81 12.66 7.63 0.50
C GLN A 81 13.59 8.45 1.39
N GLN A 82 14.19 7.85 2.42
CA GLN A 82 15.15 8.52 3.31
C GLN A 82 16.42 8.95 2.56
N LEU A 83 16.81 8.22 1.50
CA LEU A 83 17.95 8.60 0.67
C LEU A 83 17.69 9.83 -0.22
N ARG A 84 16.42 10.22 -0.41
CA ARG A 84 16.01 11.34 -1.29
C ARG A 84 15.86 12.68 -0.55
N GLU A 85 16.64 12.91 0.50
CA GLU A 85 16.55 14.15 1.28
C GLU A 85 17.22 15.33 0.56
N GLU A 86 16.73 15.70 -0.63
CA GLU A 86 16.86 17.08 -1.08
C GLU A 86 15.83 17.89 -0.30
N ALA A 87 16.32 18.71 0.63
CA ALA A 87 15.46 19.61 1.39
C ALA A 87 14.64 20.48 0.43
N ILE A 88 13.32 20.55 0.64
CA ILE A 88 12.45 21.46 -0.11
C ILE A 88 13.06 22.87 -0.01
N PRO A 89 13.39 23.52 -1.14
CA PRO A 89 13.91 24.88 -1.13
C PRO A 89 12.99 25.81 -0.32
N SER A 90 13.58 26.67 0.51
CA SER A 90 12.83 27.51 1.45
C SER A 90 11.82 28.41 0.74
N ASP A 91 12.15 28.90 -0.46
CA ASP A 91 11.26 29.73 -1.28
C ASP A 91 10.01 28.96 -1.75
N VAL A 92 10.17 27.68 -2.13
CA VAL A 92 9.05 26.82 -2.52
C VAL A 92 8.15 26.56 -1.32
N ARG A 93 8.74 26.28 -0.14
CA ARG A 93 8.01 26.09 1.11
C ARG A 93 7.19 27.33 1.48
N GLU A 94 7.79 28.50 1.49
CA GLU A 94 7.12 29.76 1.85
C GLU A 94 5.95 30.09 0.92
N ARG A 95 6.13 29.90 -0.39
CA ARG A 95 5.08 30.09 -1.39
C ARG A 95 3.91 29.13 -1.17
N LEU A 96 4.21 27.86 -0.88
CA LEU A 96 3.20 26.85 -0.62
C LEU A 96 2.41 27.17 0.67
N GLU A 97 3.08 27.52 1.76
CA GLU A 97 2.44 27.89 3.02
C GLU A 97 1.53 29.12 2.87
N THR A 98 2.01 30.14 2.15
CA THR A 98 1.23 31.35 1.85
C THR A 98 -0.03 31.00 1.05
N PHE A 99 0.11 30.16 0.02
CA PHE A 99 -1.02 29.70 -0.78
C PHE A 99 -2.04 28.93 0.07
N LEU A 100 -1.59 27.97 0.89
CA LEU A 100 -2.48 27.15 1.72
C LEU A 100 -3.23 27.98 2.76
N ARG A 101 -2.57 28.94 3.43
CA ARG A 101 -3.22 29.87 4.36
C ARG A 101 -4.31 30.72 3.69
N SER A 102 -4.15 31.06 2.41
CA SER A 102 -5.14 31.83 1.66
C SER A 102 -6.39 31.02 1.25
N ARG A 103 -6.31 29.67 1.26
CA ARG A 103 -7.34 28.77 0.72
C ARG A 103 -8.01 27.89 1.76
N LEU A 104 -7.33 27.55 2.85
CA LEU A 104 -7.87 26.71 3.91
C LEU A 104 -8.57 27.59 4.96
N PRO A 105 -9.79 27.23 5.39
CA PRO A 105 -10.42 27.90 6.52
C PRO A 105 -9.57 27.70 7.79
N PRO A 106 -9.59 28.65 8.74
CA PRO A 106 -8.89 28.48 10.00
C PRO A 106 -9.39 27.20 10.67
N SER A 107 -8.47 26.28 10.97
CA SER A 107 -8.78 25.06 11.70
C SER A 107 -9.28 25.44 13.09
N SER A 108 -10.58 25.21 13.34
CA SER A 108 -11.17 25.22 14.68
C SER A 108 -10.87 23.92 15.40
#